data_AF-A0A9E3NBS6-F1
#
_entry.id   AF-A0A9E3NBS6-F1
#
_cell.length_a   1.000
_cell.length_b   1.000
_cell.length_c   1.000
_cell.angle_alpha   90.00
_cell.angle_beta   90.00
_cell.angle_gamma   90.00
#
_symmetry.space_group_name_H-M   'P 1'
#
loop_
_entity.id
_entity.type
_entity.pdbx_description
1 polymer ?
#
loop_
_entity_poly.entity_id
_entity_poly.type
_entity_poly.pdbx_seq_one_letter_code
_entity_poly.pdbx_strand_id
1 'polypeptide(L)'
;MAGDAYAFAYPFVALLGTAAAIELSGFALDPSLTAHDRAGVVLATRGWALVAYGAMLLLLPSQGPAAAGLGAIAAASVVRVRLALAARRLLRA
;
A
#
# COMPACT_ATOMS: atom_id res chain seq x y z
N MET A 1 9.78 25.84 9.57
CA MET A 1 8.56 25.16 10.08
C MET A 1 7.39 25.81 9.37
N ALA A 2 6.68 25.07 8.53
CA ALA A 2 5.58 25.59 7.73
C ALA A 2 4.50 26.17 8.67
N GLY A 3 4.15 27.45 8.48
CA GLY A 3 3.20 28.18 9.33
C GLY A 3 1.75 27.70 9.18
N ASP A 4 0.86 28.25 10.00
CA ASP A 4 -0.59 27.91 10.10
C ASP A 4 -1.32 27.74 8.76
N ALA A 5 -0.81 28.37 7.69
CA ALA A 5 -1.27 28.19 6.31
C ALA A 5 -1.31 26.73 5.82
N TYR A 6 -0.54 25.82 6.43
CA TYR A 6 -0.50 24.39 6.06
C TYR A 6 -1.23 23.47 7.04
N ALA A 7 -1.94 24.02 8.03
CA ALA A 7 -2.66 23.21 9.01
C ALA A 7 -3.66 22.24 8.35
N PHE A 8 -4.24 22.62 7.21
CA PHE A 8 -5.15 21.77 6.44
C PHE A 8 -4.48 20.52 5.85
N ALA A 9 -3.16 20.51 5.68
CA ALA A 9 -2.42 19.42 5.05
C ALA A 9 -2.09 18.26 6.00
N TYR A 10 -2.02 18.53 7.32
CA TYR A 10 -1.70 17.53 8.35
C TYR A 10 -2.48 16.21 8.26
N PRO A 11 -3.82 16.20 8.09
CA PRO A 11 -4.55 14.93 8.01
C PRO A 11 -4.12 14.09 6.80
N PHE A 12 -3.80 14.71 5.66
CA PHE A 12 -3.36 14.00 4.47
C PHE A 12 -1.93 13.46 4.62
N VAL A 13 -1.06 14.20 5.29
CA VAL A 13 0.29 13.73 5.64
C VAL A 13 0.21 12.54 6.59
N ALA A 14 -0.70 12.56 7.57
CA ALA A 14 -0.93 11.43 8.47
C ALA A 14 -1.42 10.18 7.73
N LEU A 15 -2.36 10.34 6.78
CA LEU A 15 -2.83 9.24 5.92
C LEU A 15 -1.67 8.65 5.10
N LEU A 16 -0.86 9.49 4.47
CA LEU A 16 0.27 9.05 3.67
C LEU A 16 1.35 8.37 4.52
N GLY A 17 1.66 8.92 5.70
CA GLY A 17 2.57 8.31 6.66
C GLY A 17 2.09 6.94 7.14
N THR A 18 0.78 6.77 7.34
CA THR A 18 0.19 5.47 7.69
C THR A 18 0.36 4.46 6.56
N ALA A 19 0.08 4.85 5.31
CA ALA A 19 0.30 3.98 4.15
C ALA A 19 1.78 3.56 4.03
N ALA A 20 2.70 4.50 4.21
CA ALA A 20 4.14 4.22 4.18
C ALA A 20 4.57 3.25 5.29
N ALA A 21 4.05 3.42 6.51
CA ALA A 21 4.33 2.49 7.62
C ALA A 21 3.86 1.07 7.32
N ILE A 22 2.69 0.91 6.68
CA ILE A 22 2.16 -0.40 6.27
C ILE A 22 3.08 -1.04 5.22
N GLU A 23 3.53 -0.28 4.21
CA GLU A 23 4.46 -0.80 3.20
C GLU A 23 5.79 -1.25 3.83
N LEU A 24 6.38 -0.40 4.68
CA LEU A 24 7.63 -0.72 5.38
C LEU A 24 7.51 -1.98 6.23
N SER A 25 6.35 -2.21 6.88
CA SER A 25 6.11 -3.41 7.68
C SER A 25 6.17 -4.72 6.88
N GLY A 26 6.01 -4.65 5.56
CA GLY A 26 5.98 -5.79 4.64
C GLY A 26 7.20 -5.90 3.74
N PHE A 27 8.14 -4.96 3.82
CA PHE A 27 9.24 -4.81 2.88
C PHE A 27 10.10 -6.08 2.74
N ALA A 28 10.30 -6.83 3.84
CA ALA A 28 11.09 -8.07 3.84
C ALA A 28 10.42 -9.26 3.12
N LEU A 29 9.11 -9.22 2.86
CA LEU A 29 8.39 -10.34 2.25
C LEU A 29 8.63 -10.46 0.75
N ASP A 30 8.79 -9.35 0.05
CA ASP A 30 9.08 -9.32 -1.39
C ASP A 30 10.40 -9.99 -1.76
N PRO A 31 11.56 -9.65 -1.13
CA PRO A 31 12.82 -10.32 -1.43
C PRO A 31 12.78 -11.79 -1.00
N SER A 32 12.11 -12.11 0.11
CA SER A 32 11.91 -13.50 0.55
C SER A 32 11.18 -14.34 -0.51
N LEU A 33 10.08 -13.84 -1.07
CA LEU A 33 9.31 -14.56 -2.09
C LEU A 33 10.07 -14.65 -3.42
N THR A 34 10.77 -13.58 -3.78
CA THR A 34 11.60 -13.55 -4.99
C THR A 34 12.75 -14.56 -4.92
N ALA A 35 13.39 -14.71 -3.75
CA ALA A 35 14.43 -15.71 -3.53
C ALA A 35 13.94 -17.17 -3.61
N HIS A 36 12.65 -17.42 -3.42
CA HIS A 36 12.03 -18.75 -3.55
C HIS A 36 11.37 -18.96 -4.93
N ASP A 37 11.80 -18.22 -5.95
CA ASP A 37 11.31 -18.30 -7.33
C ASP A 37 9.80 -18.00 -7.49
N ARG A 38 9.24 -17.17 -6.59
CA ARG A 38 7.83 -16.75 -6.57
C ARG A 38 7.64 -15.30 -7.03
N ALA A 39 8.54 -14.77 -7.85
CA ALA A 39 8.46 -13.39 -8.36
C ALA A 39 7.12 -13.07 -9.06
N GLY A 40 6.50 -14.05 -9.72
CA GLY A 40 5.17 -13.90 -10.33
C GLY A 40 4.05 -13.58 -9.33
N VAL A 41 4.14 -14.11 -8.10
CA VAL A 41 3.17 -13.81 -7.01
C VAL A 41 3.32 -12.38 -6.53
N VAL A 42 4.56 -11.90 -6.42
CA VAL A 42 4.88 -10.51 -6.09
C VAL A 42 4.32 -9.58 -7.15
N LEU A 43 4.59 -9.86 -8.43
CA LEU A 43 4.12 -9.03 -9.54
C LEU A 43 2.59 -8.98 -9.62
N ALA A 44 1.91 -10.13 -9.50
CA ALA A 44 0.45 -10.19 -9.48
C ALA A 44 -0.13 -9.40 -8.30
N THR A 45 0.50 -9.49 -7.13
CA THR A 45 0.06 -8.76 -5.92
C THR A 45 0.20 -7.25 -6.10
N ARG A 46 1.33 -6.78 -6.64
CA ARG A 46 1.54 -5.36 -6.97
C ARG A 46 0.59 -4.88 -8.06
N GLY A 47 0.30 -5.71 -9.06
CA GLY A 47 -0.70 -5.42 -10.10
C GLY A 47 -2.10 -5.21 -9.52
N TRP A 48 -2.56 -6.08 -8.62
CA TRP A 48 -3.83 -5.90 -7.92
C TRP A 48 -3.88 -4.63 -7.07
N ALA A 49 -2.79 -4.31 -6.39
CA ALA A 49 -2.69 -3.08 -5.60
C ALA A 49 -2.74 -1.83 -6.48
N LEU A 50 -2.10 -1.85 -7.64
CA LEU A 50 -2.18 -0.77 -8.63
C LEU A 50 -3.61 -0.56 -9.13
N VAL A 51 -4.33 -1.64 -9.43
CA VAL A 51 -5.75 -1.56 -9.85
C VAL A 51 -6.62 -0.99 -8.73
N ALA A 52 -6.44 -1.45 -7.49
CA ALA A 52 -7.19 -0.94 -6.34
C ALA A 52 -6.91 0.55 -6.08
N TYR A 53 -5.64 0.97 -6.18
CA TYR A 53 -5.26 2.37 -6.05
C TYR A 53 -5.84 3.22 -7.20
N GLY A 54 -5.71 2.76 -8.44
CA GLY A 54 -6.28 3.41 -9.62
C GLY A 54 -7.79 3.60 -9.52
N ALA A 55 -8.50 2.60 -9.02
CA ALA A 55 -9.95 2.69 -8.78
C ALA A 55 -10.30 3.79 -7.75
N MET A 56 -9.48 3.94 -6.70
CA MET A 56 -9.69 5.01 -5.72
C MET A 56 -9.33 6.41 -6.25
N LEU A 57 -8.38 6.50 -7.19
CA LEU A 57 -8.10 7.77 -7.87
C LEU A 57 -9.28 8.24 -8.74
N LEU A 58 -10.19 7.37 -9.16
CA LEU A 58 -11.42 7.79 -9.84
C LEU A 58 -12.35 8.60 -8.91
N LEU A 59 -12.19 8.47 -7.60
CA LEU A 59 -12.94 9.23 -6.60
C LEU A 59 -12.28 10.58 -6.24
N LEU A 60 -11.13 10.89 -6.83
CA LEU A 60 -10.43 12.16 -6.60
C LEU A 60 -11.28 13.40 -6.94
N PRO A 61 -12.08 13.43 -8.03
CA PRO A 61 -12.91 14.60 -8.36
C PRO A 61 -14.03 14.86 -7.34
N SER A 62 -14.54 13.82 -6.68
CA SER A 62 -15.67 13.93 -5.75
C SER A 62 -15.27 13.99 -4.28
N GLN A 63 -14.16 13.35 -3.90
CA GLN A 63 -13.70 13.22 -2.51
C GLN A 63 -12.33 13.85 -2.25
N GLY A 64 -11.70 14.44 -3.28
CA GLY A 64 -10.45 15.18 -3.14
C GLY A 64 -9.27 14.33 -2.64
N PRO A 65 -8.27 14.94 -1.99
CA PRO A 65 -7.03 14.27 -1.58
C PRO A 65 -7.21 13.18 -0.51
N ALA A 66 -8.35 13.14 0.18
CA ALA A 66 -8.66 12.05 1.12
C ALA A 66 -8.77 10.69 0.39
N ALA A 67 -9.32 10.67 -0.83
CA ALA A 67 -9.44 9.46 -1.64
C ALA A 67 -8.06 8.86 -1.98
N ALA A 68 -7.08 9.71 -2.27
CA ALA A 68 -5.71 9.26 -2.53
C ALA A 68 -5.06 8.65 -1.28
N GLY A 69 -5.23 9.28 -0.11
CA GLY A 69 -4.71 8.77 1.16
C GLY A 69 -5.33 7.42 1.55
N LEU A 70 -6.65 7.30 1.49
CA LEU A 70 -7.36 6.06 1.77
C LEU A 70 -7.04 4.96 0.75
N GLY A 71 -6.93 5.33 -0.53
CA GLY A 71 -6.51 4.42 -1.59
C GLY A 71 -5.11 3.87 -1.36
N ALA A 72 -4.16 4.71 -0.92
CA ALA A 72 -2.80 4.28 -0.60
C ALA A 72 -2.78 3.29 0.57
N ILE A 73 -3.56 3.55 1.63
CA ILE A 73 -3.69 2.64 2.78
C ILE A 73 -4.30 1.30 2.34
N ALA A 74 -5.36 1.32 1.53
CA ALA A 74 -6.01 0.12 1.04
C ALA A 74 -5.06 -0.71 0.17
N ALA A 75 -4.35 -0.08 -0.77
CA ALA A 75 -3.38 -0.73 -1.63
C ALA A 75 -2.23 -1.35 -0.81
N ALA A 76 -1.63 -0.60 0.11
CA ALA A 76 -0.56 -1.08 0.98
C ALA A 76 -1.01 -2.28 1.82
N SER A 77 -2.25 -2.23 2.34
CA SER A 77 -2.83 -3.33 3.12
C SER A 77 -3.04 -4.58 2.29
N VAL A 78 -3.58 -4.44 1.06
CA VAL A 78 -3.76 -5.56 0.12
C VAL A 78 -2.41 -6.23 -0.20
N VAL A 79 -1.38 -5.43 -0.50
CA VAL A 79 -0.03 -5.95 -0.74
C VAL A 79 0.46 -6.71 0.48
N ARG A 80 0.41 -6.09 1.66
CA ARG A 80 0.92 -6.67 2.91
C ARG A 80 0.26 -8.01 3.24
N VAL A 81 -1.07 -8.07 3.14
CA VAL A 81 -1.84 -9.27 3.46
C VAL A 81 -1.56 -10.37 2.44
N ARG A 82 -1.56 -10.06 1.14
CA ARG A 82 -1.32 -11.08 0.10
C ARG A 82 0.10 -11.64 0.15
N LEU A 83 1.12 -10.80 0.35
CA LEU A 83 2.49 -11.26 0.53
C LEU A 83 2.64 -12.09 1.82
N ALA A 84 2.00 -11.69 2.93
CA ALA A 84 2.03 -12.44 4.17
C ALA A 84 1.39 -13.83 4.03
N LEU A 85 0.25 -13.91 3.33
CA LEU A 85 -0.42 -15.17 3.05
C LEU A 85 0.43 -16.07 2.13
N ALA A 86 1.08 -15.50 1.13
CA ALA A 86 1.99 -16.24 0.25
C ALA A 86 3.21 -16.78 1.02
N ALA A 87 3.84 -15.96 1.85
CA ALA A 87 4.97 -16.37 2.69
C ALA A 87 4.56 -17.45 3.72
N ARG A 88 3.37 -17.34 4.33
CA ARG A 88 2.83 -18.38 5.22
C ARG A 88 2.61 -19.71 4.53
N ARG A 89 2.24 -19.71 3.24
CA ARG A 89 2.10 -20.95 2.45
C ARG A 89 3.46 -21.61 2.20
N LEU A 90 4.52 -20.83 2.01
CA LEU A 90 5.88 -21.39 1.89
C LEU A 90 6.36 -22.05 3.19
N LEU A 91 6.11 -21.44 4.34
CA LEU A 91 6.52 -22.00 5.64
C LEU A 91 5.74 -23.26 6.06
N ARG A 92 4.63 -23.56 5.37
CA ARG A 92 3.77 -24.72 5.65
C ARG A 92 3.91 -25.83 4.60
N ALA A 93 4.69 -25.61 3.55
CA ALA A 93 5.00 -26.59 2.52
C ALA A 93 6.30 -27.31 2.86
#